data_AF-A0A0P7WUV4-F1
#
_entry.id   AF-A0A0P7WUV4-F1
#
_cell.length_a   1.000
_cell.length_b   1.000
_cell.length_c   1.000
_cell.angle_alpha   90.00
_cell.angle_beta   90.00
_cell.angle_gamma   90.00
#
_symmetry.space_group_name_H-M   'P 1'
#
loop_
_entity.id
_entity.type
_entity.pdbx_description
1 polymer ?
#
loop_
_entity_poly.entity_id
_entity_poly.type
_entity_poly.pdbx_seq_one_letter_code
_entity_poly.pdbx_strand_id
1 'polypeptide(L)' 'MDINATWLGQTVIISVIVTAILAFIVAKDRVENRPLAAFLGLLGGLVQPIGLIYLIVLFLKQPISKRNSHPG' A
#
# COMPACT_ATOMS: atom_id res chain seq x y z
N MET A 1 -15.56 24.83 17.55
CA MET A 1 -15.12 24.12 16.33
C MET A 1 -13.62 23.96 16.43
N ASP A 2 -13.16 22.76 16.72
CA ASP A 2 -11.75 22.47 16.92
C ASP A 2 -11.06 22.28 15.58
N ILE A 3 -10.39 23.33 15.12
CA ILE A 3 -9.57 23.36 13.90
C ILE A 3 -8.58 22.17 13.84
N ASN A 4 -8.12 21.71 15.00
CA ASN A 4 -7.20 20.58 15.12
C ASN A 4 -7.78 19.24 14.61
N ALA A 5 -9.09 19.01 14.80
CA ALA A 5 -9.73 17.77 14.37
C ALA A 5 -9.81 17.68 12.83
N THR A 6 -10.00 18.82 12.16
CA THR A 6 -10.03 18.91 10.70
C THR A 6 -8.65 18.67 10.08
N TRP A 7 -7.59 19.19 10.70
CA TRP A 7 -6.20 18.98 10.27
C TRP A 7 -5.76 17.52 10.40
N LEU A 8 -6.15 16.86 11.50
CA LEU A 8 -5.84 15.45 11.71
C LEU A 8 -6.54 14.57 10.66
N GLY A 9 -7.82 14.80 10.41
CA GLY A 9 -8.60 14.05 9.40
C GLY A 9 -8.08 14.22 7.97
N GLN A 10 -7.67 15.43 7.57
CA GLN A 10 -7.09 15.66 6.24
C GLN A 10 -5.80 14.89 6.03
N THR A 11 -4.94 14.83 7.06
CA THR A 11 -3.67 14.11 6.98
C THR A 11 -3.89 12.60 6.81
N VAL A 12 -4.89 12.05 7.49
CA VAL A 12 -5.32 10.64 7.33
C VAL A 12 -5.87 10.36 5.95
N ILE A 13 -6.73 11.23 5.41
CA ILE A 13 -7.30 11.04 4.07
C ILE A 13 -6.20 11.06 3.00
N ILE A 14 -5.24 11.99 3.09
CA ILE A 14 -4.13 12.07 2.14
C ILE A 14 -3.27 10.81 2.19
N SER A 15 -2.94 10.30 3.39
CA SER A 15 -2.12 9.08 3.50
C SER A 15 -2.84 7.85 2.96
N VAL A 16 -4.15 7.70 3.18
CA VAL A 16 -4.95 6.60 2.65
C VAL A 16 -4.85 6.57 1.13
N ILE A 17 -5.04 7.74 0.49
CA ILE A 17 -4.99 7.88 -0.97
C ILE A 17 -3.60 7.53 -1.49
N VAL A 18 -2.55 8.10 -0.89
CA VAL A 18 -1.15 7.85 -1.29
C VAL A 18 -0.78 6.37 -1.13
N THR A 19 -1.15 5.76 -0.01
CA THR A 19 -0.85 4.35 0.29
C THR A 19 -1.58 3.41 -0.67
N ALA A 20 -2.84 3.70 -0.99
CA ALA A 20 -3.62 2.91 -1.95
C ALA A 20 -3.04 2.98 -3.37
N ILE A 21 -2.65 4.18 -3.83
CA ILE A 21 -2.04 4.38 -5.16
C ILE A 21 -0.70 3.64 -5.25
N LEU A 22 0.17 3.83 -4.25
CA LEU A 22 1.48 3.17 -4.22
C LEU A 22 1.33 1.65 -4.14
N ALA A 23 0.40 1.14 -3.33
CA ALA A 23 0.14 -0.29 -3.24
C ALA A 23 -0.36 -0.85 -4.57
N PHE A 24 -1.21 -0.13 -5.30
CA PHE A 24 -1.68 -0.53 -6.63
C PHE A 24 -0.54 -0.57 -7.66
N ILE A 25 0.34 0.43 -7.68
CA ILE A 25 1.48 0.49 -8.59
C ILE A 25 2.47 -0.65 -8.29
N VAL A 26 2.84 -0.83 -7.01
CA VAL A 26 3.79 -1.87 -6.59
C VAL A 26 3.20 -3.28 -6.80
N ALA A 27 1.90 -3.46 -6.57
CA ALA A 27 1.23 -4.74 -6.80
C ALA A 27 1.24 -5.18 -8.27
N LYS A 28 1.38 -4.24 -9.22
CA LYS A 28 1.32 -4.51 -10.66
C LYS A 28 2.21 -5.68 -11.07
N ASP A 29 3.42 -5.74 -10.54
CA ASP A 29 4.45 -6.71 -10.96
C ASP A 29 4.87 -7.69 -9.83
N ARG A 30 4.29 -7.53 -8.63
CA ARG A 30 4.67 -8.28 -7.41
C ARG A 30 3.56 -9.18 -6.85
N VAL A 31 2.30 -8.99 -7.24
CA VAL A 31 1.13 -9.71 -6.69
C VAL A 31 0.20 -10.17 -7.81
N GLU A 32 -0.20 -11.44 -7.76
CA GLU A 32 -1.11 -12.07 -8.73
C GLU A 32 -2.51 -11.46 -8.64
N ASN A 33 -2.95 -11.19 -7.41
CA ASN A 33 -4.22 -10.52 -7.11
C ASN A 33 -4.02 -9.02 -6.84
N ARG A 34 -3.87 -8.25 -7.92
CA ARG A 34 -3.81 -6.77 -7.87
C ARG A 34 -4.94 -6.09 -7.07
N PRO A 35 -6.22 -6.52 -7.14
CA PRO A 35 -7.30 -5.88 -6.39
C PRO A 35 -7.15 -6.06 -4.88
N LEU A 36 -6.71 -7.25 -4.43
CA LEU A 36 -6.50 -7.54 -3.01
C LEU A 36 -5.36 -6.71 -2.42
N ALA A 37 -4.29 -6.51 -3.17
CA ALA A 37 -3.15 -5.71 -2.72
C ALA A 37 -3.51 -4.22 -2.54
N ALA A 38 -4.35 -3.68 -3.42
CA ALA A 38 -4.87 -2.32 -3.30
C ALA A 38 -5.86 -2.18 -2.13
N PHE A 39 -6.72 -3.19 -1.92
CA PHE A 39 -7.64 -3.22 -0.79
C PHE A 39 -6.90 -3.27 0.56
N LEU A 40 -5.84 -4.08 0.65
CA LEU A 40 -4.96 -4.12 1.82
C LEU A 40 -4.18 -2.82 2.01
N GLY A 41 -3.75 -2.16 0.93
CA GLY A 41 -3.12 -0.84 0.99
C GLY A 41 -4.08 0.25 1.47
N LEU A 42 -5.36 0.17 1.10
CA LEU A 42 -6.40 1.08 1.54
C LEU A 42 -6.77 0.84 3.02
N LEU A 43 -6.96 -0.42 3.43
CA LEU A 43 -7.16 -0.81 4.82
C LEU A 43 -5.97 -0.43 5.71
N GLY A 44 -4.74 -0.68 5.23
CA GLY A 44 -3.52 -0.28 5.92
C GLY A 44 -3.38 1.22 6.00
N GLY A 45 -3.77 1.96 4.96
CA GLY A 45 -3.73 3.42 4.92
C GLY A 45 -4.63 4.10 5.96
N LEU A 46 -5.73 3.46 6.38
CA LEU A 46 -6.62 3.95 7.45
C LEU A 46 -5.91 4.05 8.80
N VAL A 47 -4.90 3.19 9.00
CA VAL A 47 -4.03 3.23 10.17
C VAL A 47 -2.67 3.70 9.69
N GLN A 48 -2.48 5.03 9.63
CA GLN A 48 -1.28 5.73 9.14
C GLN A 48 0.04 4.93 9.23
N PRO A 49 0.47 4.42 10.41
CA PRO A 49 1.73 3.69 10.54
C PRO A 49 1.70 2.31 9.87
N ILE A 50 0.58 1.59 9.90
CA ILE A 50 0.44 0.24 9.35
C ILE A 50 0.50 0.28 7.82
N GLY A 51 -0.14 1.27 7.19
CA GLY A 51 -0.11 1.43 5.74
C GLY A 51 1.30 1.61 5.18
N LEU A 52 2.13 2.38 5.90
CA LEU A 52 3.53 2.59 5.53
C LEU A 52 4.35 1.31 5.67
N ILE A 53 4.19 0.57 6.77
CA ILE A 53 4.85 -0.73 6.98
C ILE A 53 4.44 -1.73 5.89
N TYR A 54 3.14 -1.79 5.57
CA TYR A 54 2.62 -2.65 4.52
C TYR A 54 3.24 -2.32 3.16
N LEU A 55 3.38 -1.03 2.83
CA LEU A 55 4.06 -0.59 1.61
C LEU A 55 5.52 -1.05 1.56
N ILE A 56 6.26 -0.91 2.66
CA ILE A 56 7.66 -1.35 2.74
C ILE A 56 7.75 -2.86 2.51
N VAL A 57 6.88 -3.65 3.14
CA VAL A 57 6.84 -5.11 2.97
C VAL A 57 6.48 -5.49 1.52
N LEU A 58 5.49 -4.80 0.93
CA LEU A 58 5.08 -5.02 -0.46
C LEU A 58 6.20 -4.63 -1.44
N PHE A 59 6.95 -3.57 -1.13
CA PHE A 59 8.08 -3.11 -1.92
C PHE A 59 9.27 -4.09 -1.85
N LEU A 60 9.50 -4.70 -0.68
CA LEU A 60 10.53 -5.72 -0.49
C LEU A 60 10.19 -7.06 -1.16
N LYS A 61 8.89 -7.32 -1.42
CA LYS A 61 8.42 -8.55 -2.05
C LYS A 61 8.96 -8.65 -3.49
N GLN A 62 9.69 -9.72 -3.80
CA GLN A 62 10.26 -9.95 -5.14
C GLN A 62 9.17 -10.10 -6.22
N PRO A 63 9.43 -9.71 -7.48
CA PRO A 63 8.45 -9.79 -8.55
C PRO A 63 8.15 -11.23 -8.90
N ILE A 64 6.90 -11.50 -9.26
CA ILE A 64 6.47 -12.86 -9.64
C ILE A 64 7.24 -13.33 -10.87
N SER A 65 7.58 -12.41 -11.78
CA SER A 65 8.42 -12.69 -12.96
C SER A 65 9.82 -13.27 -12.62
N LYS A 66 10.36 -12.97 -11.43
CA LYS A 66 11.68 -13.45 -11.00
C LYS A 66 11.66 -14.86 -10.40
N ARG A 67 10.48 -15.41 -10.08
CA ARG A 67 10.34 -16.79 -9.56
C ARG A 67 10.60 -17.83 -10.66
N ASN A 68 10.38 -17.45 -11.91
CA ASN A 68 10.33 -18.37 -13.05
C ASN A 68 11.70 -18.54 -13.73
N SER A 69 12.72 -17.80 -13.29
CA SER A 69 14.04 -17.74 -13.91
C SER A 69 15.12 -18.50 -13.12
N HIS A 70 14.71 -19.49 -12.32
CA HIS A 70 15.63 -20.51 -11.81
C HIS A 70 15.58 -21.72 -12.76
N PRO A 71 16.55 -21.90 -13.67
CA PRO A 71 16.69 -23.13 -14.44
C PRO A 71 17.16 -24.22 -13.48
N GLY A 72 16.28 -25.17 -13.17
CA GLY A 72 16.65 -26.47 -12.62
C GLY A 72 17.12 -27.39 -13.74
#